data_AF-A0A8H3HCR7-F1
#
_entry.id   AF-A0A8H3HCR7-F1
#
_cell.length_a   1.000
_cell.length_b   1.000
_cell.length_c   1.000
_cell.angle_alpha   90.00
_cell.angle_beta   90.00
_cell.angle_gamma   90.00
#
_symmetry.space_group_name_H-M   'P 1'
#
loop_
_entity.id
_entity.type
_entity.pdbx_description
1 polymer ?
#
loop_
_entity_poly.entity_id
_entity_poly.type
_entity_poly.pdbx_seq_one_letter_code
_entity_poly.pdbx_strand_id
1 'polypeptide(L)'
;MGQYKSYRTRTIQIRSREEPTRTLPDERSLRSFLQNFGIVLDLQLFRIIGGTIVNGLPNTAIVVFASPRVATSAIRSSDQNEDGSFWQIKSVLAHTPRIGRLAMKDIAKRMYSGLPLKANGQSSGSNAQQQSAGSRQDCLSLSARRPLARQCKTNNWAKTSNDNHSREYITISDSSRETTPVIETETPERMRARIDQLEAENSARALHDATSEQKSVRLAHRTGSITIGRRSRTKQLRAPKAALLREKLEASVVCCKLEAALAQNSTLLDENDALREQLAAAKEELKQKAMPNDHAASLDNTKARIYGLERRVKRLESKPTANLKLLRLMRRKLSSTRALLGSTQEKYTLTRAKYDHTKEGLAKYKEKLRNERETIRSLKEIIAPEVYESLGATQGTIRSLLSAVDRLP
;
A
#
# COMPACT_ATOMS: atom_id res chain seq x y z
N MET A 1 11.49 27.73 -9.23
CA MET A 1 10.61 26.57 -8.95
C MET A 1 9.39 26.44 -9.90
N GLY A 2 9.01 27.46 -10.68
CA GLY A 2 7.80 27.41 -11.52
C GLY A 2 7.81 26.36 -12.64
N GLN A 3 8.94 26.15 -13.33
CA GLN A 3 9.04 25.21 -14.46
C GLN A 3 8.76 23.75 -14.05
N TYR A 4 9.19 23.35 -12.85
CA TYR A 4 8.92 22.00 -12.31
C TYR A 4 7.41 21.73 -12.12
N LYS A 5 6.61 22.76 -11.82
CA LYS A 5 5.15 22.60 -11.69
C LYS A 5 4.50 22.32 -13.04
N SER A 6 4.98 22.97 -14.11
CA SER A 6 4.44 22.80 -15.47
C SER A 6 4.69 21.39 -16.03
N TYR A 7 5.87 20.82 -15.78
CA TYR A 7 6.15 19.46 -16.23
C TYR A 7 5.37 18.40 -15.47
N ARG A 8 5.16 18.61 -14.15
CA ARG A 8 4.46 17.63 -13.31
C ARG A 8 3.04 17.30 -13.80
N THR A 9 2.33 18.26 -14.38
CA THR A 9 0.97 18.05 -14.91
C THR A 9 0.96 17.38 -16.30
N ARG A 10 2.11 17.32 -16.96
CA ARG A 10 2.32 16.67 -18.27
C ARG A 10 2.96 15.29 -18.16
N THR A 11 3.45 14.93 -16.98
CA THR A 11 4.12 13.66 -16.72
C THR A 11 3.13 12.62 -16.21
N ILE A 12 3.18 11.42 -16.78
CA ILE A 12 2.54 10.23 -16.23
C ILE A 12 3.59 9.19 -15.84
N GLN A 13 3.26 8.37 -14.87
CA GLN A 13 4.02 7.20 -14.47
C GLN A 13 3.25 5.94 -14.83
N ILE A 14 3.87 5.05 -15.58
CA ILE A 14 3.31 3.75 -15.96
C ILE A 14 4.03 2.66 -15.16
N ARG A 15 3.27 1.75 -14.54
CA ARG A 15 3.79 0.60 -13.80
C ARG A 15 2.98 -0.66 -14.10
N SER A 16 3.56 -1.83 -13.84
CA SER A 16 2.81 -3.09 -13.81
C SER A 16 1.74 -3.04 -12.71
N ARG A 17 0.53 -3.54 -13.00
CA ARG A 17 -0.54 -3.78 -12.00
C ARG A 17 -0.16 -4.90 -11.03
N GLU A 18 0.51 -5.92 -11.54
CA GLU A 18 1.03 -7.03 -10.76
C GLU A 18 2.42 -6.65 -10.25
N GLU A 19 2.47 -5.98 -9.11
CA GLU A 19 3.73 -5.66 -8.42
C GLU A 19 4.38 -6.95 -7.84
N PRO A 20 5.72 -7.07 -7.82
CA PRO A 20 6.77 -6.27 -8.48
C PRO A 20 7.57 -7.05 -9.55
N THR A 21 7.14 -8.26 -9.94
CA THR A 21 7.96 -9.21 -10.73
C THR A 21 7.80 -9.08 -12.24
N ARG A 22 6.71 -8.47 -12.73
CA ARG A 22 6.51 -8.35 -14.18
C ARG A 22 7.32 -7.21 -14.79
N THR A 23 7.98 -7.54 -15.90
CA THR A 23 8.65 -6.60 -16.78
C THR A 23 7.64 -5.70 -17.47
N LEU A 24 7.96 -4.42 -17.59
CA LEU A 24 7.17 -3.52 -18.43
C LEU A 24 7.28 -3.93 -19.91
N PRO A 25 6.27 -3.58 -20.74
CA PRO A 25 6.42 -3.66 -22.19
C PRO A 25 7.64 -2.87 -22.64
N ASP A 26 8.22 -3.27 -23.77
CA ASP A 26 9.37 -2.58 -24.36
C ASP A 26 9.01 -1.13 -24.75
N GLU A 27 10.03 -0.30 -24.82
CA GLU A 27 9.88 1.13 -25.09
C GLU A 27 9.15 1.40 -26.42
N ARG A 28 9.39 0.61 -27.47
CA ARG A 28 8.75 0.81 -28.78
C ARG A 28 7.25 0.55 -28.71
N SER A 29 6.85 -0.55 -28.07
CA SER A 29 5.43 -0.86 -27.85
C SER A 29 4.73 0.22 -27.03
N LEU A 30 5.34 0.68 -25.93
CA LEU A 30 4.78 1.77 -25.12
C LEU A 30 4.66 3.06 -25.93
N ARG A 31 5.71 3.46 -26.66
CA ARG A 31 5.72 4.70 -27.43
C ARG A 31 4.66 4.68 -28.54
N SER A 32 4.56 3.59 -29.29
CA SER A 32 3.56 3.42 -30.35
C SER A 32 2.13 3.51 -29.80
N PHE A 33 1.85 2.85 -28.67
CA PHE A 33 0.55 2.94 -28.02
C PHE A 33 0.25 4.37 -27.51
N LEU A 34 1.23 5.03 -26.89
CA LEU A 34 1.04 6.35 -26.29
C LEU A 34 0.86 7.47 -27.33
N GLN A 35 1.30 7.26 -28.58
CA GLN A 35 1.04 8.18 -29.69
C GLN A 35 -0.46 8.36 -29.96
N ASN A 36 -1.30 7.36 -29.64
CA ASN A 36 -2.75 7.47 -29.78
C ASN A 36 -3.38 8.52 -28.85
N PHE A 37 -2.68 8.91 -27.77
CA PHE A 37 -3.13 9.97 -26.87
C PHE A 37 -2.61 11.35 -27.29
N GLY A 38 -1.41 11.42 -27.87
CA GLY A 38 -0.80 12.66 -28.35
C GLY A 38 0.73 12.60 -28.42
N ILE A 39 1.36 13.76 -28.63
CA ILE A 39 2.82 13.87 -28.80
C ILE A 39 3.55 13.59 -27.47
N VAL A 40 4.37 12.53 -27.47
CA VAL A 40 5.29 12.17 -26.40
C VAL A 40 6.60 12.93 -26.59
N LEU A 41 6.96 13.80 -25.64
CA LEU A 41 8.21 14.57 -25.66
C LEU A 41 9.40 13.73 -25.19
N ASP A 42 9.21 12.95 -24.13
CA ASP A 42 10.24 12.09 -23.56
C ASP A 42 9.59 10.87 -22.91
N LEU A 43 10.28 9.73 -23.01
CA LEU A 43 9.90 8.48 -22.39
C LEU A 43 11.17 7.81 -21.89
N GLN A 44 11.20 7.50 -20.60
CA GLN A 44 12.32 6.83 -19.97
C GLN A 44 11.85 5.68 -19.10
N LEU A 45 12.59 4.58 -19.15
CA LEU A 45 12.33 3.37 -18.39
C LEU A 45 13.29 3.28 -17.20
N PHE A 46 12.75 3.02 -16.01
CA PHE A 46 13.50 2.94 -14.77
C PHE A 46 13.14 1.66 -14.01
N ARG A 47 14.11 1.13 -13.26
CA ARG A 47 13.87 0.18 -12.19
C ARG A 47 13.85 0.92 -10.86
N ILE A 48 12.68 1.03 -10.25
CA ILE A 48 12.47 1.73 -8.98
C ILE A 48 12.10 0.70 -7.91
N ILE A 49 12.90 0.60 -6.86
CA ILE A 49 12.66 -0.27 -5.70
C ILE A 49 12.68 0.59 -4.46
N GLY A 50 11.60 0.59 -3.67
CA GLY A 50 11.54 1.39 -2.44
C GLY A 50 11.71 2.91 -2.66
N GLY A 51 11.42 3.40 -3.87
CA GLY A 51 11.60 4.82 -4.21
C GLY A 51 13.03 5.23 -4.57
N THR A 52 13.96 4.29 -4.73
CA THR A 52 15.30 4.53 -5.28
C THR A 52 15.45 3.94 -6.67
N ILE A 53 16.23 4.58 -7.53
CA ILE A 53 16.55 4.09 -8.87
C ILE A 53 17.71 3.11 -8.75
N VAL A 54 17.50 1.88 -9.22
CA VAL A 54 18.51 0.81 -9.21
C VAL A 54 18.77 0.31 -10.62
N ASN A 55 19.86 -0.43 -10.82
CA ASN A 55 20.15 -1.07 -12.11
C ASN A 55 19.32 -2.36 -12.28
N GLY A 56 18.94 -2.67 -13.52
CA GLY A 56 18.28 -3.92 -13.91
C GLY A 56 17.00 -3.71 -14.73
N LEU A 57 16.16 -4.74 -14.82
CA LEU A 57 14.94 -4.72 -15.63
C LEU A 57 13.96 -3.62 -15.18
N PRO A 58 13.48 -2.76 -16.09
CA PRO A 58 12.62 -1.64 -15.74
C PRO A 58 11.23 -2.13 -15.30
N ASN A 59 10.73 -1.51 -14.23
CA ASN A 59 9.41 -1.77 -13.67
C ASN A 59 8.53 -0.50 -13.65
N THR A 60 9.09 0.65 -13.99
CA THR A 60 8.41 1.94 -14.07
C THR A 60 8.81 2.69 -15.35
N ALA A 61 7.83 3.18 -16.12
CA ALA A 61 8.08 4.13 -17.21
C ALA A 61 7.61 5.52 -16.78
N ILE A 62 8.39 6.55 -17.15
CA ILE A 62 8.01 7.95 -16.99
C ILE A 62 7.85 8.55 -18.37
N VAL A 63 6.68 9.11 -18.64
CA VAL A 63 6.31 9.66 -19.94
C VAL A 63 5.95 11.12 -19.76
N VAL A 64 6.51 11.99 -20.58
CA VAL A 64 6.20 13.43 -20.60
C VAL A 64 5.49 13.75 -21.91
N PHE A 65 4.25 14.22 -21.83
CA PHE A 65 3.48 14.65 -22.99
C PHE A 65 3.68 16.13 -23.31
N ALA A 66 3.40 16.52 -24.55
CA ALA A 66 3.38 17.93 -24.95
C ALA A 66 2.29 18.73 -24.21
N SER A 67 1.13 18.11 -23.94
CA SER A 67 -0.04 18.76 -23.33
C SER A 67 -0.48 18.09 -22.03
N PRO A 68 -0.83 18.86 -20.97
CA PRO A 68 -1.37 18.30 -19.73
C PRO A 68 -2.69 17.53 -19.93
N ARG A 69 -3.54 17.98 -20.87
CA ARG A 69 -4.83 17.33 -21.16
C ARG A 69 -4.64 15.90 -21.66
N VAL A 70 -3.60 15.67 -22.46
CA VAL A 70 -3.22 14.35 -22.97
C VAL A 70 -2.80 13.42 -21.82
N ALA A 71 -1.98 13.92 -20.89
CA ALA A 71 -1.59 13.17 -19.70
C ALA A 71 -2.80 12.76 -18.86
N THR A 72 -3.75 13.67 -18.62
CA THR A 72 -5.00 13.36 -17.91
C THR A 72 -5.87 12.34 -18.67
N SER A 73 -5.97 12.45 -20.00
CA SER A 73 -6.72 11.48 -20.82
C SER A 73 -6.10 10.08 -20.72
N ALA A 74 -4.77 9.98 -20.80
CA ALA A 74 -4.06 8.70 -20.70
C ALA A 74 -4.26 8.03 -19.34
N ILE A 75 -4.21 8.79 -18.24
CA ILE A 75 -4.53 8.29 -16.90
C ILE A 75 -5.98 7.81 -16.84
N ARG A 76 -6.94 8.62 -17.32
CA ARG A 76 -8.36 8.25 -17.30
C ARG A 76 -8.65 6.98 -18.10
N SER A 77 -8.05 6.84 -19.28
CA SER A 77 -8.16 5.62 -20.10
C SER A 77 -7.58 4.39 -19.38
N SER A 78 -6.46 4.55 -18.68
CA SER A 78 -5.90 3.49 -17.84
C SER A 78 -6.82 3.10 -16.68
N ASP A 79 -7.50 4.06 -16.06
CA ASP A 79 -8.40 3.84 -14.94
C ASP A 79 -9.69 3.12 -15.37
N GLN A 80 -10.20 3.40 -16.57
CA GLN A 80 -11.37 2.72 -17.15
C GLN A 80 -11.12 1.23 -17.37
N ASN A 81 -9.88 0.84 -17.70
CA ASN A 81 -9.45 -0.55 -17.83
C ASN A 81 -10.41 -1.42 -18.68
N GLU A 82 -10.82 -0.88 -19.83
CA GLU A 82 -11.75 -1.55 -20.74
C GLU A 82 -11.20 -2.90 -21.20
N ASP A 83 -12.10 -3.86 -21.42
CA ASP A 83 -11.72 -5.21 -21.85
C ASP A 83 -11.06 -5.17 -23.24
N GLY A 84 -9.92 -5.83 -23.36
CA GLY A 84 -9.09 -5.79 -24.58
C GLY A 84 -8.28 -4.51 -24.76
N SER A 85 -8.33 -3.56 -23.81
CA SER A 85 -7.43 -2.40 -23.85
C SER A 85 -5.98 -2.80 -23.66
N PHE A 86 -5.05 -2.00 -24.20
CA PHE A 86 -3.61 -2.20 -23.99
C PHE A 86 -3.25 -2.25 -22.50
N TRP A 87 -3.90 -1.41 -21.67
CA TRP A 87 -3.71 -1.37 -20.22
C TRP A 87 -3.99 -2.73 -19.57
N GLN A 88 -5.09 -3.38 -19.97
CA GLN A 88 -5.47 -4.68 -19.47
C GLN A 88 -4.58 -5.79 -20.05
N ILE A 89 -4.40 -5.83 -21.38
CA ILE A 89 -3.60 -6.86 -22.09
C ILE A 89 -2.17 -6.91 -21.55
N LYS A 90 -1.54 -5.74 -21.36
CA LYS A 90 -0.18 -5.65 -20.84
C LYS A 90 -0.12 -5.57 -19.32
N SER A 91 -1.27 -5.62 -18.64
CA SER A 91 -1.40 -5.50 -17.19
C SER A 91 -0.63 -4.31 -16.62
N VAL A 92 -0.72 -3.16 -17.29
CA VAL A 92 -0.07 -1.90 -16.88
C VAL A 92 -1.13 -0.88 -16.47
N LEU A 93 -0.70 0.11 -15.69
CA LEU A 93 -1.52 1.23 -15.29
C LEU A 93 -0.72 2.53 -15.35
N ALA A 94 -1.36 3.60 -15.79
CA ALA A 94 -0.84 4.97 -15.77
C ALA A 94 -1.44 5.74 -14.59
N HIS A 95 -0.61 6.51 -13.88
CA HIS A 95 -1.07 7.44 -12.86
C HIS A 95 -0.18 8.67 -12.77
N THR A 96 -0.63 9.69 -12.04
CA THR A 96 0.21 10.84 -11.67
C THR A 96 1.45 10.36 -10.92
N PRO A 97 2.67 10.84 -11.23
CA PRO A 97 3.89 10.37 -10.57
C PRO A 97 3.83 10.49 -9.05
N ARG A 98 3.95 9.35 -8.35
CA ARG A 98 3.98 9.24 -6.88
C ARG A 98 5.37 8.88 -6.36
N ILE A 99 6.39 9.27 -7.10
CA ILE A 99 7.79 8.96 -6.80
C ILE A 99 8.28 9.88 -5.68
N GLY A 100 9.05 9.32 -4.75
CA GLY A 100 9.67 10.08 -3.66
C GLY A 100 10.46 11.27 -4.19
N ARG A 101 10.53 12.36 -3.39
CA ARG A 101 11.15 13.64 -3.80
C ARG A 101 12.59 13.48 -4.32
N LEU A 102 13.35 12.54 -3.75
CA LEU A 102 14.73 12.25 -4.16
C LEU A 102 14.78 11.62 -5.56
N ALA A 103 14.10 10.50 -5.78
CA ALA A 103 14.07 9.87 -7.10
C ALA A 103 13.43 10.77 -8.17
N MET A 104 12.41 11.57 -7.82
CA MET A 104 11.86 12.54 -8.77
C MET A 104 12.88 13.61 -9.17
N LYS A 105 13.78 14.01 -8.27
CA LYS A 105 14.86 14.95 -8.59
C LYS A 105 15.87 14.33 -9.57
N ASP A 106 16.21 13.06 -9.37
CA ASP A 106 17.15 12.34 -10.25
C ASP A 106 16.53 12.05 -11.63
N ILE A 107 15.27 11.62 -11.68
CA ILE A 107 14.49 11.47 -12.91
C ILE A 107 14.42 12.80 -13.63
N ALA A 108 14.08 13.87 -12.91
CA ALA A 108 14.01 15.19 -13.49
C ALA A 108 15.35 15.65 -14.07
N LYS A 109 16.46 15.38 -13.37
CA LYS A 109 17.79 15.69 -13.89
C LYS A 109 18.10 14.91 -15.17
N ARG A 110 17.69 13.65 -15.28
CA ARG A 110 17.91 12.83 -16.48
C ARG A 110 17.01 13.23 -17.65
N MET A 111 15.72 13.44 -17.41
CA MET A 111 14.73 13.74 -18.46
C MET A 111 14.80 15.21 -18.91
N TYR A 112 14.89 16.15 -17.97
CA TYR A 112 14.81 17.58 -18.30
C TYR A 112 16.16 18.23 -18.60
N SER A 113 17.29 17.50 -18.52
CA SER A 113 18.59 18.07 -18.94
C SER A 113 18.72 18.19 -20.46
N GLY A 114 17.96 17.42 -21.23
CA GLY A 114 17.98 17.46 -22.70
C GLY A 114 16.80 18.17 -23.36
N LEU A 115 15.77 18.55 -22.59
CA LEU A 115 14.60 19.22 -23.16
C LEU A 115 14.96 20.69 -23.46
N PRO A 116 14.91 21.14 -24.73
CA PRO A 116 15.27 22.50 -25.08
C PRO A 116 14.36 23.45 -24.30
N LEU A 117 14.97 24.32 -23.47
CA LEU A 117 14.30 25.41 -22.77
C LEU A 117 13.83 26.49 -23.76
N LYS A 118 13.05 26.14 -24.78
CA LYS A 118 12.30 27.10 -25.60
C LYS A 118 10.99 27.41 -24.88
N ALA A 119 11.11 28.09 -23.75
CA ALA A 119 9.99 28.69 -23.05
C ALA A 119 10.30 30.16 -22.77
N ASN A 120 10.49 30.93 -23.85
CA ASN A 120 10.19 32.36 -23.85
C ASN A 120 9.15 32.58 -24.95
N GLY A 121 8.01 33.13 -24.54
CA GLY A 121 6.83 33.30 -25.38
C GLY A 121 7.09 34.30 -26.48
N GLN A 122 7.46 33.80 -27.66
CA GLN A 122 7.01 34.41 -28.90
C GLN A 122 5.80 33.62 -29.36
N SER A 123 4.64 34.25 -29.18
CA SER A 123 3.45 33.98 -29.98
C SER A 123 3.81 34.28 -31.44
N SER A 124 4.50 33.36 -32.11
CA SER A 124 4.66 33.39 -33.55
C SER A 124 3.41 32.75 -34.13
N GLY A 125 2.44 33.61 -34.43
CA GLY A 125 1.39 33.27 -35.36
C GLY A 125 2.05 33.02 -36.72
N SER A 126 2.13 31.75 -37.10
CA SER A 126 2.22 31.39 -38.51
C SER A 126 1.31 30.21 -38.74
N ASN A 127 0.20 30.47 -39.40
CA ASN A 127 -0.60 29.48 -40.11
C ASN A 127 0.31 28.82 -41.16
N ALA A 128 0.96 27.73 -40.80
CA ALA A 128 1.55 26.80 -41.76
C ALA A 128 0.69 25.54 -41.74
N GLN A 129 -0.23 25.54 -42.69
CA GLN A 129 -1.15 24.49 -43.07
C GLN A 129 -0.38 23.19 -43.33
N GLN A 130 -0.28 22.32 -42.33
CA GLN A 130 0.14 20.94 -42.54
C GLN A 130 -1.03 20.16 -43.12
N GLN A 131 -0.91 19.88 -44.42
CA GLN A 131 -1.84 19.11 -45.22
C GLN A 131 -2.12 17.76 -44.55
N SER A 132 -3.39 17.57 -44.20
CA SER A 132 -3.97 16.28 -43.85
C SER A 132 -3.98 15.42 -45.11
N ALA A 133 -3.03 14.50 -45.23
CA ALA A 133 -3.17 13.36 -46.13
C ALA A 133 -4.16 12.39 -45.50
N GLY A 134 -5.44 12.56 -45.89
CA GLY A 134 -6.49 11.62 -45.58
C GLY A 134 -6.25 10.30 -46.30
N SER A 135 -5.61 9.35 -45.61
CA SER A 135 -5.69 7.93 -45.98
C SER A 135 -6.88 7.33 -45.22
N ARG A 136 -8.06 7.41 -45.86
CA ARG A 136 -9.20 6.55 -45.54
C ARG A 136 -8.75 5.10 -45.71
N GLN A 137 -8.74 4.33 -44.62
CA GLN A 137 -8.75 2.88 -44.72
C GLN A 137 -10.18 2.43 -44.42
N ASP A 138 -10.87 2.12 -45.51
CA ASP A 138 -12.09 1.34 -45.52
C ASP A 138 -11.79 -0.04 -44.92
N CYS A 139 -12.42 -0.35 -43.79
CA CYS A 139 -12.56 -1.73 -43.35
C CYS A 139 -14.04 -2.07 -43.31
N LEU A 140 -14.36 -2.96 -44.23
CA LEU A 140 -15.66 -3.48 -44.58
C LEU A 140 -16.45 -3.97 -43.37
N SER A 141 -17.72 -3.61 -43.42
CA SER A 141 -18.82 -4.20 -42.68
C SER A 141 -19.14 -5.63 -43.15
N LEU A 142 -19.86 -6.35 -42.28
CA LEU A 142 -20.56 -7.63 -42.46
C LEU A 142 -19.74 -8.93 -42.36
N SER A 143 -19.90 -9.62 -41.22
CA SER A 143 -20.87 -10.72 -41.22
C SER A 143 -21.44 -10.99 -39.83
N ALA A 144 -22.75 -11.14 -39.82
CA ALA A 144 -23.56 -11.57 -38.70
C ALA A 144 -23.17 -12.98 -38.22
N ARG A 145 -23.03 -13.17 -36.91
CA ARG A 145 -23.27 -14.46 -36.26
C ARG A 145 -24.20 -14.30 -35.07
N ARG A 146 -25.29 -15.07 -35.13
CA ARG A 146 -26.37 -15.22 -34.15
C ARG A 146 -25.85 -15.57 -32.75
N PRO A 147 -26.56 -15.18 -31.67
CA PRO A 147 -26.32 -15.68 -30.33
C PRO A 147 -26.96 -17.07 -30.17
N LEU A 148 -26.16 -18.07 -29.81
CA LEU A 148 -26.67 -19.38 -29.42
C LEU A 148 -26.98 -19.36 -27.92
N ALA A 149 -28.22 -19.72 -27.60
CA ALA A 149 -28.75 -19.83 -26.26
C ALA A 149 -28.17 -21.03 -25.49
N ARG A 150 -28.23 -20.91 -24.15
CA ARG A 150 -28.25 -21.97 -23.12
C ARG A 150 -26.97 -22.82 -22.95
N GLN A 151 -26.44 -22.80 -21.72
CA GLN A 151 -26.58 -23.94 -20.80
C GLN A 151 -26.11 -23.56 -19.39
N CYS A 152 -27.06 -23.51 -18.44
CA CYS A 152 -26.77 -23.71 -17.03
C CYS A 152 -26.25 -25.13 -16.85
N LYS A 153 -25.06 -25.29 -16.25
CA LYS A 153 -24.57 -26.59 -15.78
C LYS A 153 -24.32 -26.52 -14.28
N THR A 154 -25.28 -27.10 -13.56
CA THR A 154 -25.16 -27.62 -12.20
C THR A 154 -24.06 -28.68 -12.15
N ASN A 155 -23.06 -28.52 -11.28
CA ASN A 155 -22.20 -29.62 -10.89
C ASN A 155 -22.37 -29.87 -9.39
N ASN A 156 -23.09 -30.95 -9.13
CA ASN A 156 -23.08 -31.72 -7.89
C ASN A 156 -21.65 -32.13 -7.56
N TRP A 157 -21.22 -31.91 -6.31
CA TRP A 157 -20.13 -32.68 -5.71
C TRP A 157 -20.68 -33.46 -4.53
N ALA A 158 -20.82 -34.76 -4.77
CA ALA A 158 -21.16 -35.77 -3.79
C ALA A 158 -19.91 -36.15 -2.96
N LYS A 159 -20.10 -36.10 -1.63
CA LYS A 159 -19.85 -37.19 -0.65
C LYS A 159 -18.57 -38.03 -0.77
N THR A 160 -17.72 -37.91 0.26
CA THR A 160 -17.01 -39.00 0.96
C THR A 160 -16.87 -38.55 2.42
N SER A 161 -17.72 -39.03 3.35
CA SER A 161 -17.46 -40.12 4.30
C SER A 161 -16.14 -39.96 5.09
N ASN A 162 -16.25 -39.65 6.37
CA ASN A 162 -15.78 -40.55 7.41
C ASN A 162 -16.34 -40.17 8.79
N ASP A 163 -16.67 -41.24 9.50
CA ASP A 163 -17.27 -41.33 10.82
C ASP A 163 -16.45 -40.63 11.91
N ASN A 164 -17.14 -40.13 12.94
CA ASN A 164 -17.00 -40.74 14.27
C ASN A 164 -18.08 -40.25 15.25
N HIS A 165 -18.84 -41.26 15.69
CA HIS A 165 -19.66 -41.43 16.89
C HIS A 165 -19.56 -40.41 18.03
N SER A 166 -20.73 -39.88 18.41
CA SER A 166 -21.29 -40.03 19.77
C SER A 166 -22.72 -39.47 19.78
N ARG A 167 -23.71 -40.33 19.46
CA ARG A 167 -25.14 -39.99 19.60
C ARG A 167 -25.66 -40.70 20.83
N GLU A 168 -25.95 -39.93 21.87
CA GLU A 168 -26.68 -40.37 23.05
C GLU A 168 -28.04 -40.92 22.60
N TYR A 169 -28.34 -42.13 23.05
CA TYR A 169 -29.65 -42.75 22.95
C TYR A 169 -30.61 -41.97 23.85
N ILE A 170 -31.49 -41.16 23.25
CA ILE A 170 -32.73 -40.76 23.91
C ILE A 170 -33.75 -41.85 23.55
N THR A 171 -34.00 -42.72 24.52
CA THR A 171 -35.10 -43.66 24.56
C THR A 171 -36.41 -42.86 24.53
N ILE A 172 -37.07 -42.82 23.37
CA ILE A 172 -38.46 -42.38 23.27
C ILE A 172 -39.30 -43.61 23.56
N SER A 173 -39.96 -43.59 24.72
CA SER A 173 -40.93 -44.60 25.13
C SER A 173 -42.07 -44.69 24.13
N ASP A 174 -42.17 -45.85 23.47
CA ASP A 174 -43.38 -46.31 22.78
C ASP A 174 -44.49 -46.52 23.80
N SER A 175 -45.40 -45.55 23.89
CA SER A 175 -46.72 -45.73 24.50
C SER A 175 -47.74 -45.83 23.37
N SER A 176 -47.83 -47.02 22.77
CA SER A 176 -48.97 -47.42 21.95
C SER A 176 -50.22 -47.46 22.83
N ARG A 177 -51.07 -46.44 22.71
CA ARG A 177 -52.50 -46.57 22.98
C ARG A 177 -53.22 -46.49 21.65
N GLU A 178 -53.47 -47.67 21.08
CA GLU A 178 -54.51 -47.87 20.08
C GLU A 178 -55.81 -47.32 20.65
N THR A 179 -56.19 -46.14 20.18
CA THR A 179 -57.53 -45.58 20.37
C THR A 179 -58.21 -45.73 19.03
N THR A 180 -59.12 -46.68 18.94
CA THR A 180 -60.02 -46.90 17.81
C THR A 180 -60.64 -45.56 17.39
N PRO A 181 -60.52 -45.14 16.12
CA PRO A 181 -61.12 -43.89 15.67
C PRO A 181 -62.64 -44.07 15.67
N VAL A 182 -63.30 -43.54 16.70
CA VAL A 182 -64.73 -43.26 16.65
C VAL A 182 -64.89 -42.21 15.55
N ILE A 183 -65.53 -42.60 14.45
CA ILE A 183 -65.92 -41.71 13.35
C ILE A 183 -67.05 -40.83 13.91
N GLU A 184 -66.69 -39.84 14.72
CA GLU A 184 -67.55 -38.68 14.94
C GLU A 184 -67.54 -37.90 13.63
N THR A 185 -68.70 -37.80 12.98
CA THR A 185 -68.90 -36.90 11.84
C THR A 185 -68.51 -35.48 12.27
N GLU A 186 -67.31 -35.05 11.87
CA GLU A 186 -66.80 -33.70 12.15
C GLU A 186 -67.83 -32.69 11.63
N THR A 187 -68.43 -31.94 12.54
CA THR A 187 -69.34 -30.86 12.18
C THR A 187 -68.56 -29.78 11.43
N PRO A 188 -69.18 -29.07 10.47
CA PRO A 188 -68.52 -28.03 9.68
C PRO A 188 -67.92 -26.90 10.53
N GLU A 189 -68.40 -26.70 11.75
CA GLU A 189 -67.83 -25.76 12.73
C GLU A 189 -66.49 -26.25 13.32
N ARG A 190 -66.35 -27.55 13.60
CA ARG A 190 -65.08 -28.13 14.06
C ARG A 190 -63.99 -28.03 12.99
N MET A 191 -64.34 -28.24 11.72
CA MET A 191 -63.39 -28.05 10.62
C MET A 191 -62.91 -26.61 10.49
N ARG A 192 -63.81 -25.62 10.65
CA ARG A 192 -63.44 -24.20 10.64
C ARG A 192 -62.48 -23.85 11.79
N ALA A 193 -62.81 -24.27 13.02
CA ALA A 193 -61.94 -24.05 14.17
C ALA A 193 -60.55 -24.70 14.00
N ARG A 194 -60.49 -25.88 13.36
CA ARG A 194 -59.23 -26.58 13.06
C ARG A 194 -58.39 -25.86 12.00
N ILE A 195 -59.01 -25.26 10.99
CA ILE A 195 -58.32 -24.44 9.99
C ILE A 195 -57.72 -23.20 10.66
N ASP A 196 -58.51 -22.47 11.47
CA ASP A 196 -58.04 -21.28 12.19
C ASP A 196 -56.87 -21.62 13.13
N GLN A 197 -56.93 -22.77 13.82
CA GLN A 197 -55.84 -23.24 14.67
C GLN A 197 -54.57 -23.53 13.87
N LEU A 198 -54.68 -24.22 12.72
CA LEU A 198 -53.54 -24.54 11.87
C LEU A 198 -52.92 -23.28 11.23
N GLU A 199 -53.73 -22.28 10.87
CA GLU A 199 -53.26 -20.99 10.36
C GLU A 199 -52.53 -20.19 11.45
N ALA A 200 -53.02 -20.20 12.69
CA ALA A 200 -52.35 -19.57 13.83
C ALA A 200 -51.02 -20.26 14.16
N GLU A 201 -50.97 -21.60 14.15
CA GLU A 201 -49.74 -22.36 14.38
C GLU A 201 -48.70 -22.14 13.26
N ASN A 202 -49.12 -22.09 12.00
CA ASN A 202 -48.21 -21.80 10.88
C ASN A 202 -47.68 -20.36 10.95
N SER A 203 -48.51 -19.39 11.34
CA SER A 203 -48.08 -18.01 11.53
C SER A 203 -47.04 -17.88 12.66
N ALA A 204 -47.22 -18.62 13.76
CA ALA A 204 -46.27 -18.64 14.86
C ALA A 204 -44.92 -19.27 14.46
N ARG A 205 -44.94 -20.35 13.68
CA ARG A 205 -43.72 -21.00 13.15
C ARG A 205 -42.97 -20.08 12.18
N ALA A 206 -43.67 -19.42 11.26
CA ALA A 206 -43.06 -18.48 10.31
C ALA A 206 -42.36 -17.30 11.02
N LEU A 207 -42.96 -16.78 12.10
CA LEU A 207 -42.34 -15.72 12.90
C LEU A 207 -41.07 -16.21 13.61
N HIS A 208 -41.09 -17.44 14.14
CA HIS A 208 -39.94 -18.04 14.79
C HIS A 208 -38.78 -18.25 13.81
N ASP A 209 -39.06 -18.77 12.61
CA ASP A 209 -38.03 -19.00 11.58
C ASP A 209 -37.41 -17.69 11.08
N ALA A 210 -38.23 -16.65 10.86
CA ALA A 210 -37.74 -15.32 10.50
C ALA A 210 -36.80 -14.72 11.56
N THR A 211 -37.11 -14.89 12.85
CA THR A 211 -36.24 -14.37 13.93
C THR A 211 -34.96 -15.21 14.11
N SER A 212 -35.01 -16.50 13.79
CA SER A 212 -33.87 -17.41 13.84
C SER A 212 -32.86 -17.10 12.73
N GLU A 213 -33.33 -16.92 11.49
CA GLU A 213 -32.48 -16.53 10.36
C GLU A 213 -31.84 -15.16 10.57
N GLN A 214 -32.57 -14.20 11.13
CA GLN A 214 -32.01 -12.86 11.40
C GLN A 214 -30.89 -12.91 12.46
N LYS A 215 -30.98 -13.81 13.44
CA LYS A 215 -29.93 -14.03 14.44
C LYS A 215 -28.69 -14.71 13.82
N SER A 216 -28.87 -15.72 12.96
CA SER A 216 -27.74 -16.40 12.32
C SER A 216 -26.96 -15.48 11.38
N VAL A 217 -27.66 -14.66 10.58
CA VAL A 217 -27.06 -13.65 9.69
C VAL A 217 -26.27 -12.60 10.48
N ARG A 218 -26.83 -12.10 11.60
CA ARG A 218 -26.12 -11.16 12.49
C ARG A 218 -24.88 -11.78 13.12
N LEU A 219 -24.92 -13.06 13.50
CA LEU A 219 -23.77 -13.76 14.08
C LEU A 219 -22.65 -13.95 13.05
N ALA A 220 -23.00 -14.37 11.83
CA ALA A 220 -22.06 -14.58 10.72
C ALA A 220 -21.36 -13.28 10.29
N HIS A 221 -22.09 -12.16 10.23
CA HIS A 221 -21.51 -10.86 9.92
C HIS A 221 -20.51 -10.41 11.01
N ARG A 222 -20.80 -10.73 12.29
CA ARG A 222 -19.93 -10.39 13.42
C ARG A 222 -18.63 -11.19 13.41
N THR A 223 -18.68 -12.49 13.13
CA THR A 223 -17.49 -13.35 13.04
C THR A 223 -16.65 -13.05 11.79
N GLY A 224 -17.26 -12.77 10.65
CA GLY A 224 -16.58 -12.31 9.43
C GLY A 224 -15.82 -10.99 9.64
N SER A 225 -16.44 -10.01 10.29
CA SER A 225 -15.82 -8.71 10.56
C SER A 225 -14.61 -8.81 11.51
N ILE A 226 -14.67 -9.69 12.52
CA ILE A 226 -13.59 -9.87 13.51
C ILE A 226 -12.36 -10.55 12.88
N THR A 227 -12.58 -11.56 12.03
CA THR A 227 -11.49 -12.33 11.40
C THR A 227 -10.76 -11.51 10.32
N ILE A 228 -11.49 -10.73 9.52
CA ILE A 228 -10.91 -9.81 8.54
C ILE A 228 -10.10 -8.69 9.24
N GLY A 229 -10.60 -8.16 10.37
CA GLY A 229 -9.89 -7.16 11.17
C GLY A 229 -8.55 -7.66 11.75
N ARG A 230 -8.49 -8.91 12.22
CA ARG A 230 -7.25 -9.50 12.79
C ARG A 230 -6.16 -9.77 11.74
N ARG A 231 -6.52 -10.24 10.55
CA ARG A 231 -5.56 -10.46 9.45
C ARG A 231 -5.00 -9.15 8.88
N SER A 232 -5.79 -8.08 8.87
CA SER A 232 -5.34 -6.76 8.40
C SER A 232 -4.37 -6.09 9.39
N ARG A 233 -4.61 -6.21 10.71
CA ARG A 233 -3.72 -5.64 11.74
C ARG A 233 -2.33 -6.30 11.78
N THR A 234 -2.24 -7.61 11.59
CA THR A 234 -0.94 -8.32 11.59
C THR A 234 -0.08 -8.01 10.37
N LYS A 235 -0.70 -7.73 9.21
CA LYS A 235 0.01 -7.26 8.01
C LYS A 235 0.51 -5.82 8.14
N GLN A 236 -0.25 -4.92 8.76
CA GLN A 236 0.18 -3.53 8.99
C GLN A 236 1.32 -3.38 10.01
N LEU A 237 1.44 -4.28 11.00
CA LEU A 237 2.50 -4.22 12.02
C LEU A 237 3.84 -4.84 11.59
N ARG A 238 3.86 -5.74 10.60
CA ARG A 238 5.10 -6.41 10.16
C ARG A 238 5.92 -5.57 9.18
N ALA A 239 5.28 -4.85 8.26
CA ALA A 239 5.95 -4.00 7.28
C ALA A 239 6.86 -2.90 7.90
N PRO A 240 6.44 -2.12 8.92
CA PRO A 240 7.28 -1.06 9.47
C PRO A 240 8.47 -1.59 10.28
N LYS A 241 8.33 -2.74 10.98
CA LYS A 241 9.44 -3.35 11.73
C LYS A 241 10.54 -3.86 10.78
N ALA A 242 10.16 -4.48 9.67
CA ALA A 242 11.12 -4.93 8.66
C ALA A 242 11.86 -3.76 7.99
N ALA A 243 11.15 -2.65 7.71
CA ALA A 243 11.77 -1.44 7.18
C ALA A 243 12.79 -0.83 8.15
N LEU A 244 12.44 -0.74 9.44
CA LEU A 244 13.35 -0.22 10.47
C LEU A 244 14.62 -1.08 10.63
N LEU A 245 14.50 -2.41 10.54
CA LEU A 245 15.68 -3.29 10.63
C LEU A 245 16.59 -3.14 9.41
N ARG A 246 16.03 -2.96 8.20
CA ARG A 246 16.83 -2.69 7.00
C ARG A 246 17.58 -1.36 7.10
N GLU A 247 16.91 -0.31 7.56
CA GLU A 247 17.54 1.00 7.75
C GLU A 247 18.69 0.95 8.77
N LYS A 248 18.51 0.23 9.88
CA LYS A 248 19.59 0.02 10.87
C LYS A 248 20.79 -0.73 10.28
N LEU A 249 20.55 -1.73 9.44
CA LEU A 249 21.60 -2.52 8.81
C LEU A 249 22.34 -1.71 7.73
N GLU A 250 21.63 -0.88 6.97
CA GLU A 250 22.26 0.05 6.03
C GLU A 250 23.11 1.09 6.76
N ALA A 251 22.63 1.60 7.90
CA ALA A 251 23.38 2.55 8.73
C ALA A 251 24.66 1.91 9.30
N SER A 252 24.60 0.67 9.80
CA SER A 252 25.79 -0.01 10.33
C SER A 252 26.82 -0.27 9.24
N VAL A 253 26.40 -0.69 8.04
CA VAL A 253 27.30 -0.88 6.89
C VAL A 253 28.00 0.43 6.50
N VAL A 254 27.29 1.56 6.53
CA VAL A 254 27.89 2.88 6.25
C VAL A 254 28.90 3.26 7.35
N CYS A 255 28.60 3.00 8.63
CA CYS A 255 29.53 3.24 9.73
C CYS A 255 30.82 2.42 9.58
N CYS A 256 30.72 1.11 9.33
CA CYS A 256 31.91 0.26 9.14
C CYS A 256 32.78 0.73 7.96
N LYS A 257 32.16 1.17 6.85
CA LYS A 257 32.90 1.74 5.71
C LYS A 257 33.61 3.05 6.05
N LEU A 258 32.98 3.87 6.90
CA LEU A 258 33.56 5.13 7.35
C LEU A 258 34.77 4.88 8.26
N GLU A 259 34.65 3.95 9.20
CA GLU A 259 35.74 3.54 10.09
C GLU A 259 36.91 2.93 9.32
N ALA A 260 36.64 2.05 8.36
CA ALA A 260 37.69 1.49 7.50
C ALA A 260 38.42 2.58 6.69
N ALA A 261 37.70 3.57 6.16
CA ALA A 261 38.30 4.69 5.44
C ALA A 261 39.10 5.63 6.37
N LEU A 262 38.72 5.74 7.65
CA LEU A 262 39.49 6.47 8.65
C LEU A 262 40.79 5.74 8.99
N ALA A 263 40.75 4.43 9.18
CA ALA A 263 41.94 3.61 9.41
C ALA A 263 42.94 3.71 8.26
N GLN A 264 42.46 3.61 7.00
CA GLN A 264 43.30 3.79 5.81
C GLN A 264 43.91 5.20 5.70
N ASN A 265 43.21 6.23 6.18
CA ASN A 265 43.77 7.58 6.21
C ASN A 265 44.89 7.71 7.25
N SER A 266 44.74 7.05 8.40
CA SER A 266 45.78 7.02 9.43
C SER A 266 47.07 6.41 8.88
N THR A 267 46.97 5.24 8.24
CA THR A 267 48.16 4.57 7.67
C THR A 267 48.84 5.41 6.60
N LEU A 268 48.07 6.14 5.78
CA LEU A 268 48.63 7.04 4.76
C LEU A 268 49.30 8.28 5.35
N LEU A 269 48.88 8.73 6.54
CA LEU A 269 49.54 9.81 7.28
C LEU A 269 50.88 9.33 7.82
N ASP A 270 50.91 8.16 8.46
CA ASP A 270 52.14 7.55 8.98
C ASP A 270 53.18 7.31 7.87
N GLU A 271 52.73 6.81 6.70
CA GLU A 271 53.58 6.67 5.51
C GLU A 271 54.13 8.01 4.98
N ASN A 272 53.34 9.09 5.07
CA ASN A 272 53.77 10.41 4.63
C ASN A 272 54.88 10.95 5.53
N ASP A 273 54.72 10.81 6.85
CA ASP A 273 55.70 11.26 7.82
C ASP A 273 57.02 10.46 7.70
N ALA A 274 56.94 9.14 7.53
CA ALA A 274 58.12 8.32 7.24
C ALA A 274 58.87 8.74 5.95
N LEU A 275 58.13 9.12 4.90
CA LEU A 275 58.75 9.61 3.66
C LEU A 275 59.35 11.01 3.81
N ARG A 276 58.78 11.86 4.67
CA ARG A 276 59.38 13.17 5.00
C ARG A 276 60.69 13.01 5.77
N GLU A 277 60.77 12.05 6.68
CA GLU A 277 62.02 11.70 7.37
C GLU A 277 63.07 11.16 6.39
N GLN A 278 62.71 10.25 5.49
CA GLN A 278 63.61 9.75 4.46
C GLN A 278 64.11 10.85 3.52
N LEU A 279 63.24 11.81 3.19
CA LEU A 279 63.60 12.98 2.39
C LEU A 279 64.60 13.87 3.15
N ALA A 280 64.36 14.14 4.43
CA ALA A 280 65.27 14.92 5.26
C ALA A 280 66.65 14.26 5.36
N ALA A 281 66.70 12.96 5.63
CA ALA A 281 67.95 12.19 5.67
C ALA A 281 68.69 12.22 4.32
N ALA A 282 68.00 12.02 3.20
CA ALA A 282 68.60 12.09 1.87
C ALA A 282 69.16 13.49 1.53
N LYS A 283 68.49 14.56 2.01
CA LYS A 283 68.98 15.94 1.85
C LYS A 283 70.25 16.19 2.66
N GLU A 284 70.35 15.63 3.86
CA GLU A 284 71.58 15.73 4.66
C GLU A 284 72.73 14.88 4.07
N GLU A 285 72.45 13.66 3.56
CA GLU A 285 73.45 12.85 2.83
C GLU A 285 74.02 13.61 1.61
N LEU A 286 73.16 14.32 0.87
CA LEU A 286 73.57 15.14 -0.28
C LEU A 286 74.51 16.28 0.16
N LYS A 287 74.20 16.97 1.26
CA LYS A 287 75.04 18.06 1.80
C LYS A 287 76.42 17.54 2.22
N GLN A 288 76.48 16.38 2.87
CA GLN A 288 77.74 15.76 3.27
C GLN A 288 78.61 15.33 2.08
N LYS A 289 77.99 14.78 1.03
CA LYS A 289 78.68 14.33 -0.20
C LYS A 289 79.05 15.45 -1.17
N ALA A 290 78.53 16.67 -0.96
CA ALA A 290 78.87 17.84 -1.78
C ALA A 290 80.25 18.45 -1.42
N MET A 291 80.98 17.88 -0.46
CA MET A 291 82.38 18.20 -0.19
C MET A 291 83.29 17.72 -1.34
N PRO A 292 84.43 18.38 -1.60
CA PRO A 292 85.02 18.50 -2.94
C PRO A 292 85.89 17.31 -3.41
N ASN A 293 85.46 16.06 -3.21
CA ASN A 293 86.19 14.88 -3.72
C ASN A 293 85.38 14.12 -4.79
N ASP A 294 85.79 14.29 -6.06
CA ASP A 294 85.74 13.43 -7.27
C ASP A 294 84.67 12.34 -7.49
N HIS A 295 83.48 12.40 -6.87
CA HIS A 295 82.43 11.39 -7.05
C HIS A 295 81.17 11.93 -7.73
N ALA A 296 81.33 12.46 -8.95
CA ALA A 296 80.24 13.01 -9.77
C ALA A 296 79.08 12.03 -9.99
N ALA A 297 79.37 10.74 -10.25
CA ALA A 297 78.35 9.72 -10.50
C ALA A 297 77.46 9.40 -9.26
N SER A 298 78.00 9.55 -8.05
CA SER A 298 77.28 9.34 -6.78
C SER A 298 76.29 10.48 -6.49
N LEU A 299 76.64 11.69 -6.94
CA LEU A 299 75.87 12.90 -6.72
C LEU A 299 74.60 12.95 -7.62
N ASP A 300 74.69 12.44 -8.84
CA ASP A 300 73.53 12.38 -9.74
C ASP A 300 72.48 11.36 -9.29
N ASN A 301 72.92 10.21 -8.75
CA ASN A 301 72.01 9.19 -8.20
C ASN A 301 71.26 9.72 -6.96
N THR A 302 71.95 10.44 -6.08
CA THR A 302 71.34 11.05 -4.89
C THR A 302 70.36 12.17 -5.26
N LYS A 303 70.66 13.01 -6.24
CA LYS A 303 69.71 14.00 -6.79
C LYS A 303 68.46 13.34 -7.38
N ALA A 304 68.62 12.28 -8.18
CA ALA A 304 67.50 11.54 -8.75
C ALA A 304 66.60 10.93 -7.65
N ARG A 305 67.20 10.39 -6.58
CA ARG A 305 66.48 9.87 -5.41
C ARG A 305 65.69 10.98 -4.69
N ILE A 306 66.27 12.17 -4.50
CA ILE A 306 65.58 13.32 -3.90
C ILE A 306 64.38 13.75 -4.75
N TYR A 307 64.56 13.92 -6.07
CA TYR A 307 63.45 14.26 -6.96
C TYR A 307 62.33 13.20 -6.95
N GLY A 308 62.69 11.92 -6.87
CA GLY A 308 61.74 10.81 -6.72
C GLY A 308 60.94 10.89 -5.42
N LEU A 309 61.62 11.16 -4.30
CA LEU A 309 60.99 11.33 -2.98
C LEU A 309 60.10 12.57 -2.92
N GLU A 310 60.55 13.72 -3.44
CA GLU A 310 59.73 14.95 -3.50
C GLU A 310 58.45 14.74 -4.31
N ARG A 311 58.55 14.03 -5.44
CA ARG A 311 57.37 13.70 -6.25
C ARG A 311 56.40 12.78 -5.49
N ARG A 312 56.91 11.82 -4.70
CA ARG A 312 56.10 10.94 -3.85
C ARG A 312 55.43 11.70 -2.70
N VAL A 313 56.16 12.56 -2.00
CA VAL A 313 55.62 13.43 -0.93
C VAL A 313 54.52 14.32 -1.49
N LYS A 314 54.77 15.04 -2.60
CA LYS A 314 53.75 15.91 -3.22
C LYS A 314 52.49 15.14 -3.65
N ARG A 315 52.66 13.90 -4.14
CA ARG A 315 51.54 13.01 -4.48
C ARG A 315 50.77 12.59 -3.21
N LEU A 316 51.48 12.25 -2.15
CA LEU A 316 50.89 11.86 -0.87
C LEU A 316 50.32 13.03 -0.08
N GLU A 317 50.69 14.28 -0.34
CA GLU A 317 50.06 15.47 0.24
C GLU A 317 48.77 15.85 -0.49
N SER A 318 48.69 15.57 -1.80
CA SER A 318 47.46 15.79 -2.57
C SER A 318 46.30 14.84 -2.19
N LYS A 319 46.60 13.62 -1.75
CA LYS A 319 45.61 12.61 -1.31
C LYS A 319 44.84 12.98 -0.02
N PRO A 320 45.48 13.37 1.10
CA PRO A 320 44.82 13.68 2.36
C PRO A 320 43.93 14.92 2.23
N THR A 321 44.26 15.90 1.38
CA THR A 321 43.37 17.05 1.14
C THR A 321 42.07 16.63 0.44
N ALA A 322 42.13 15.68 -0.49
CA ALA A 322 40.94 15.09 -1.10
C ALA A 322 40.12 14.28 -0.08
N ASN A 323 40.80 13.49 0.77
CA ASN A 323 40.16 12.70 1.82
C ASN A 323 39.52 13.57 2.91
N LEU A 324 40.14 14.70 3.29
CA LEU A 324 39.56 15.70 4.20
C LEU A 324 38.27 16.32 3.64
N LYS A 325 38.24 16.63 2.33
CA LYS A 325 37.02 17.11 1.67
C LYS A 325 35.92 16.05 1.69
N LEU A 326 36.27 14.79 1.42
CA LEU A 326 35.33 13.67 1.47
C LEU A 326 34.77 13.45 2.88
N LEU A 327 35.64 13.47 3.90
CA LEU A 327 35.28 13.31 5.30
C LEU A 327 34.35 14.45 5.76
N ARG A 328 34.65 15.70 5.38
CA ARG A 328 33.77 16.85 5.66
C ARG A 328 32.40 16.70 4.99
N LEU A 329 32.35 16.18 3.76
CA LEU A 329 31.10 15.92 3.05
C LEU A 329 30.30 14.78 3.70
N MET A 330 30.96 13.70 4.11
CA MET A 330 30.34 12.59 4.84
C MET A 330 29.81 13.06 6.20
N ARG A 331 30.57 13.85 6.96
CA ARG A 331 30.14 14.44 8.24
C ARG A 331 28.90 15.31 8.08
N ARG A 332 28.85 16.17 7.05
CA ARG A 332 27.65 16.97 6.74
C ARG A 332 26.44 16.10 6.39
N LYS A 333 26.64 15.04 5.59
CA LYS A 333 25.57 14.08 5.29
C LYS A 333 25.05 13.39 6.55
N LEU A 334 25.96 12.93 7.43
CA LEU A 334 25.62 12.27 8.69
C LEU A 334 24.86 13.21 9.64
N SER A 335 25.28 14.47 9.76
CA SER A 335 24.53 15.48 10.52
C SER A 335 23.13 15.71 9.94
N SER A 336 23.01 15.79 8.61
CA SER A 336 21.71 15.97 7.95
C SER A 336 20.78 14.77 8.15
N THR A 337 21.29 13.54 8.06
CA THR A 337 20.50 12.32 8.31
C THR A 337 20.09 12.22 9.78
N ARG A 338 20.97 12.58 10.72
CA ARG A 338 20.66 12.63 12.16
C ARG A 338 19.54 13.63 12.47
N ALA A 339 19.59 14.83 11.88
CA ALA A 339 18.54 15.83 12.04
C ALA A 339 17.19 15.36 11.46
N LEU A 340 17.22 14.71 10.29
CA LEU A 340 16.02 14.13 9.68
C LEU A 340 15.43 13.02 10.56
N LEU A 341 16.26 12.12 11.08
CA LEU A 341 15.85 11.05 11.99
C LEU A 341 15.19 11.63 13.25
N GLY A 342 15.79 12.66 13.86
CA GLY A 342 15.22 13.37 14.99
C GLY A 342 13.82 13.93 14.70
N SER A 343 13.66 14.61 13.55
CA SER A 343 12.35 15.12 13.12
C SER A 343 11.31 14.01 12.89
N THR A 344 11.72 12.86 12.34
CA THR A 344 10.80 11.72 12.16
C THR A 344 10.40 11.08 13.49
N GLN A 345 11.33 11.01 14.44
CA GLN A 345 11.08 10.49 15.79
C GLN A 345 10.08 11.38 16.53
N GLU A 346 10.24 12.70 16.46
CA GLU A 346 9.31 13.66 17.05
C GLU A 346 7.89 13.57 16.43
N LYS A 347 7.80 13.41 15.11
CA LYS A 347 6.50 13.17 14.44
C LYS A 347 5.85 11.87 14.91
N TYR A 348 6.65 10.83 15.12
CA TYR A 348 6.16 9.54 15.61
C TYR A 348 5.65 9.65 17.05
N THR A 349 6.38 10.32 17.95
CA THR A 349 5.94 10.53 19.34
C THR A 349 4.66 11.36 19.40
N LEU A 350 4.56 12.42 18.61
CA LEU A 350 3.35 13.23 18.50
C LEU A 350 2.15 12.41 18.01
N THR A 351 2.35 11.59 16.97
CA THR A 351 1.29 10.74 16.42
C THR A 351 0.84 9.69 17.42
N ARG A 352 1.79 9.12 18.19
CA ARG A 352 1.51 8.17 19.26
C ARG A 352 0.71 8.81 20.39
N ALA A 353 1.09 10.00 20.84
CA ALA A 353 0.34 10.75 21.85
C ALA A 353 -1.11 11.05 21.40
N LYS A 354 -1.30 11.46 20.14
CA LYS A 354 -2.65 11.64 19.57
C LYS A 354 -3.45 10.34 19.57
N TYR A 355 -2.83 9.24 19.17
CA TYR A 355 -3.47 7.92 19.19
C TYR A 355 -3.89 7.53 20.62
N ASP A 356 -3.01 7.68 21.61
CA ASP A 356 -3.31 7.34 23.00
C ASP A 356 -4.45 8.21 23.55
N HIS A 357 -4.47 9.51 23.23
CA HIS A 357 -5.57 10.41 23.58
C HIS A 357 -6.92 9.98 22.97
N THR A 358 -6.94 9.66 21.67
CA THR A 358 -8.18 9.18 21.01
C THR A 358 -8.65 7.83 21.56
N LYS A 359 -7.72 6.95 21.92
CA LYS A 359 -8.01 5.66 22.54
C LYS A 359 -8.64 5.83 23.92
N GLU A 360 -8.15 6.76 24.73
CA GLU A 360 -8.74 7.10 26.03
C GLU A 360 -10.16 7.68 25.87
N GLY A 361 -10.35 8.60 24.91
CA GLY A 361 -11.67 9.15 24.59
C GLY A 361 -12.67 8.05 24.20
N LEU A 362 -12.26 7.11 23.36
CA LEU A 362 -13.11 5.98 22.97
C LEU A 362 -13.45 5.06 24.16
N ALA A 363 -12.50 4.87 25.09
CA ALA A 363 -12.76 4.11 26.31
C ALA A 363 -13.84 4.80 27.19
N LYS A 364 -13.78 6.13 27.34
CA LYS A 364 -14.81 6.91 28.06
C LYS A 364 -16.19 6.78 27.41
N TYR A 365 -16.29 6.90 26.09
CA TYR A 365 -17.55 6.71 25.38
C TYR A 365 -18.10 5.29 25.52
N LYS A 366 -17.23 4.28 25.49
CA LYS A 366 -17.63 2.89 25.68
C LYS A 366 -18.21 2.65 27.07
N GLU A 367 -17.63 3.25 28.10
CA GLU A 367 -18.16 3.17 29.46
C GLU A 367 -19.49 3.92 29.60
N LYS A 368 -19.61 5.12 29.03
CA LYS A 368 -20.89 5.85 28.98
C LYS A 368 -22.00 5.01 28.35
N LEU A 369 -21.72 4.38 27.21
CA LEU A 369 -22.67 3.51 26.52
C LEU A 369 -23.04 2.27 27.35
N ARG A 370 -22.10 1.74 28.14
CA ARG A 370 -22.38 0.64 29.07
C ARG A 370 -23.36 1.09 30.16
N ASN A 371 -23.12 2.26 30.76
CA ASN A 371 -23.98 2.83 31.79
C ASN A 371 -25.40 3.11 31.25
N GLU A 372 -25.52 3.70 30.05
CA GLU A 372 -26.82 3.93 29.40
C GLU A 372 -27.57 2.62 29.12
N ARG A 373 -26.87 1.54 28.75
CA ARG A 373 -27.51 0.23 28.56
C ARG A 373 -27.98 -0.39 29.88
N GLU A 374 -27.28 -0.10 30.97
CA GLU A 374 -27.66 -0.56 32.30
C GLU A 374 -28.92 0.16 32.79
N THR A 375 -28.97 1.49 32.62
CA THR A 375 -30.15 2.27 32.98
C THR A 375 -31.37 1.92 32.12
N ILE A 376 -31.20 1.65 30.83
CA ILE A 376 -32.31 1.16 29.98
C ILE A 376 -32.80 -0.22 30.47
N ARG A 377 -31.88 -1.09 30.91
CA ARG A 377 -32.26 -2.41 31.43
C ARG A 377 -33.05 -2.28 32.73
N SER A 378 -32.59 -1.47 33.68
CA SER A 378 -33.30 -1.25 34.94
C SER A 378 -34.67 -0.60 34.72
N LEU A 379 -34.77 0.40 33.85
CA LEU A 379 -36.05 0.99 33.47
C LEU A 379 -37.01 -0.04 32.88
N LYS A 380 -36.52 -0.94 32.02
CA LYS A 380 -37.33 -2.02 31.46
C LYS A 380 -37.81 -3.01 32.53
N GLU A 381 -36.96 -3.34 33.49
CA GLU A 381 -37.30 -4.22 34.62
C GLU A 381 -38.32 -3.59 35.57
N ILE A 382 -38.34 -2.26 35.71
CA ILE A 382 -39.33 -1.53 36.53
C ILE A 382 -40.65 -1.34 35.78
N ILE A 383 -40.60 -0.89 34.52
CA ILE A 383 -41.81 -0.53 33.75
C ILE A 383 -42.58 -1.78 33.32
N ALA A 384 -41.90 -2.89 32.99
CA ALA A 384 -42.61 -4.06 32.48
C ALA A 384 -43.63 -4.62 33.50
N PRO A 385 -43.28 -4.88 34.78
CA PRO A 385 -44.24 -5.31 35.79
C PRO A 385 -45.39 -4.32 35.99
N GLU A 386 -45.11 -3.01 36.11
CA GLU A 386 -46.16 -2.00 36.32
C GLU A 386 -47.17 -1.96 35.16
N VAL A 387 -46.69 -2.06 33.92
CA VAL A 387 -47.55 -2.11 32.74
C VAL A 387 -48.36 -3.41 32.70
N TYR A 388 -47.77 -4.56 33.05
CA TYR A 388 -48.49 -5.84 33.13
C TYR A 388 -49.54 -5.86 34.25
N GLU A 389 -49.23 -5.30 35.42
CA GLU A 389 -50.16 -5.16 36.55
C GLU A 389 -51.33 -4.23 36.18
N SER A 390 -51.07 -3.06 35.59
CA SER A 390 -52.10 -2.13 35.14
C SER A 390 -52.99 -2.72 34.04
N LEU A 391 -52.38 -3.45 33.09
CA LEU A 391 -53.13 -4.16 32.05
C LEU A 391 -53.97 -5.30 32.62
N GLY A 392 -53.44 -6.05 33.59
CA GLY A 392 -54.17 -7.09 34.31
C GLY A 392 -55.37 -6.53 35.08
N ALA A 393 -55.19 -5.40 35.78
CA ALA A 393 -56.25 -4.70 36.49
C ALA A 393 -57.36 -4.23 35.55
N THR A 394 -57.01 -3.60 34.42
CA THR A 394 -57.99 -3.15 33.41
C THR A 394 -58.75 -4.31 32.77
N GLN A 395 -58.06 -5.42 32.44
CA GLN A 395 -58.72 -6.65 31.96
C GLN A 395 -59.67 -7.25 33.01
N GLY A 396 -59.29 -7.21 34.29
CA GLY A 396 -60.15 -7.63 35.41
C GLY A 396 -61.42 -6.79 35.50
N THR A 397 -61.31 -5.47 35.39
CA THR A 397 -62.46 -4.55 35.39
C THR A 397 -63.39 -4.80 34.20
N ILE A 398 -62.85 -4.99 33.00
CA ILE A 398 -63.65 -5.31 31.81
C ILE A 398 -64.38 -6.64 32.00
N ARG A 399 -63.70 -7.68 32.50
CA ARG A 399 -64.33 -8.98 32.77
C ARG A 399 -65.45 -8.87 33.80
N SER A 400 -65.24 -8.08 34.86
CA SER A 400 -66.27 -7.82 35.88
C SER A 400 -67.50 -7.13 35.29
N LEU A 401 -67.30 -6.10 34.45
CA LEU A 401 -68.39 -5.41 33.75
C LEU A 401 -69.16 -6.34 32.81
N LEU A 402 -68.47 -7.12 31.98
CA LEU A 402 -69.12 -8.09 31.09
C LEU A 402 -69.93 -9.13 31.88
N SER A 403 -69.37 -9.62 32.99
CA SER A 403 -70.07 -10.56 33.88
C SER A 403 -71.32 -9.96 34.54
N ALA A 404 -71.33 -8.64 34.77
CA ALA A 404 -72.49 -7.93 35.30
C ALA A 404 -73.57 -7.71 34.24
N VAL A 405 -73.17 -7.41 32.99
CA VAL A 405 -74.09 -7.27 31.85
C VAL A 405 -74.81 -8.59 31.55
N ASP A 406 -74.11 -9.73 31.59
CA ASP A 406 -74.71 -11.05 31.38
C ASP A 406 -75.75 -11.44 32.46
N ARG A 407 -75.77 -10.73 33.59
CA ARG A 407 -76.70 -10.97 34.71
C ARG A 407 -77.89 -10.02 34.73
N LEU A 408 -77.98 -9.07 33.80
CA LEU A 408 -79.16 -8.23 33.66
C LEU A 408 -80.28 -9.02 32.95
N PRO A 409 -81.46 -9.19 33.59
CA PRO A 409 -82.57 -10.00 33.09
C PRO A 409 -83.34 -9.35 31.93
#